data_AF-A0A2T2V6Z8-F1
#
_entry.id   AF-A0A2T2V6Z8-F1
#
_cell.length_a   1.000
_cell.length_b   1.000
_cell.length_c   1.000
_cell.angle_alpha   90.00
_cell.angle_beta   90.00
_cell.angle_gamma   90.00
#
_symmetry.space_group_name_H-M   'P 1'
#
loop_
_entity.id
_entity.type
_entity.pdbx_description
1 polymer ?
#
loop_
_entity_poly.entity_id
_entity_poly.type
_entity_poly.pdbx_seq_one_letter_code
_entity_poly.pdbx_strand_id
1 'polypeptide(L)'
;VAAAGDGAAIAEVNCETDFVARNDDFRAFANGLADLILEERPDDLDALMELPFDGDATVEQALTDLTGRIGEKIAVRRFQVIETEGGSEIVSYVHPGSRLGVLVELGSNGQADEGALEDAGRDVAMQVAALDPVATFREDVPEEVREKERNIAREAALDSDKPEHVVDKIVEGKLRRFFEDNVLVEQAFVKDASKTVRERLDEDGAEIKRFVRYALGD
;
A
#
# COMPACT_ATOMS: atom_id res chain seq x y z
N VAL A 1 3.80 7.47 8.68
CA VAL A 1 2.41 7.56 8.19
C VAL A 1 1.70 8.54 9.08
N ALA A 2 0.96 9.48 8.49
CA ALA A 2 0.10 10.43 9.19
C ALA A 2 -1.34 10.28 8.67
N ALA A 3 -2.34 10.49 9.52
CA ALA A 3 -3.75 10.47 9.14
C ALA A 3 -4.51 11.50 9.99
N ALA A 4 -5.32 12.33 9.34
CA ALA A 4 -6.11 13.37 9.99
C ALA A 4 -7.36 13.69 9.16
N GLY A 5 -8.53 13.62 9.80
CA GLY A 5 -9.80 13.91 9.15
C GLY A 5 -10.02 13.02 7.93
N ASP A 6 -10.06 13.64 6.75
CA ASP A 6 -10.32 13.04 5.45
C ASP A 6 -9.05 12.77 4.63
N GLY A 7 -7.85 12.92 5.21
CA GLY A 7 -6.58 12.72 4.53
C GLY A 7 -5.61 11.79 5.27
N ALA A 8 -4.72 11.15 4.51
CA ALA A 8 -3.57 10.43 5.05
C ALA A 8 -2.35 10.55 4.14
N ALA A 9 -1.17 10.51 4.75
CA ALA A 9 0.12 10.53 4.07
C ALA A 9 0.98 9.33 4.45
N ILE A 10 1.66 8.76 3.46
CA ILE A 10 2.69 7.74 3.62
C ILE A 10 3.98 8.22 2.97
N ALA A 11 5.11 8.01 3.64
CA ALA A 11 6.44 8.37 3.15
C ALA A 11 7.42 7.22 3.41
N GLU A 12 8.31 6.99 2.44
CA GLU A 12 9.45 6.08 2.58
C GLU A 12 10.72 6.92 2.83
N VAL A 13 11.27 6.79 4.04
CA VAL A 13 12.54 7.41 4.44
C VAL A 13 13.54 6.30 4.73
N ASN A 14 14.65 6.30 3.99
CA ASN A 14 15.63 5.22 3.99
C ASN A 14 16.90 5.63 4.76
N CYS A 15 17.47 4.65 5.45
CA CYS A 15 18.79 4.71 6.08
C CYS A 15 19.57 3.42 5.77
N GLU A 16 20.86 3.39 6.08
CA GLU A 16 21.74 2.26 5.72
C GLU A 16 21.62 1.10 6.72
N THR A 17 21.39 1.39 8.00
CA THR A 17 21.38 0.36 9.05
C THR A 17 20.10 0.33 9.89
N ASP A 18 19.81 -0.85 10.46
CA ASP A 18 18.72 -1.04 11.43
C ASP A 18 18.93 -0.24 12.74
N PHE A 19 20.17 0.16 13.04
CA PHE A 19 20.47 0.98 14.21
C PHE A 19 19.92 2.39 14.02
N VAL A 20 20.11 2.98 12.83
CA VAL A 20 19.55 4.30 12.49
C VAL A 20 18.03 4.27 12.39
N ALA A 21 17.43 3.23 11.81
CA ALA A 21 15.97 3.09 11.77
C ALA A 21 15.30 3.06 13.16
N ARG A 22 16.08 2.78 14.21
CA ARG A 22 15.63 2.76 15.62
C ARG A 22 16.03 4.01 16.39
N ASN A 23 16.82 4.91 15.81
CA ASN A 23 17.25 6.15 16.41
C ASN A 23 16.07 7.12 16.56
N ASP A 24 15.97 7.80 17.70
CA ASP A 24 14.84 8.68 18.02
C ASP A 24 14.80 9.92 17.11
N ASP A 25 15.94 10.48 16.73
CA ASP A 25 16.00 11.64 15.84
C ASP A 25 15.54 11.28 14.42
N PHE A 26 15.92 10.09 13.94
CA PHE A 26 15.46 9.59 12.65
C PHE A 26 13.94 9.38 12.64
N ARG A 27 13.40 8.77 13.70
CA ARG A 27 11.96 8.53 13.84
C ARG A 27 11.19 9.84 13.98
N ALA A 28 11.70 10.78 14.77
CA ALA A 28 11.11 12.10 14.92
C ALA A 28 11.04 12.83 13.58
N PHE A 29 12.15 12.82 12.81
CA PHE A 29 12.17 13.39 11.47
C PHE A 29 11.15 12.72 10.54
N ALA A 30 11.15 11.38 10.46
CA ALA A 30 10.24 10.65 9.56
C ALA A 30 8.77 10.85 9.92
N ASN A 31 8.43 10.93 11.22
CA ASN A 31 7.06 11.22 11.67
C ASN A 31 6.66 12.66 11.34
N GLY A 32 7.48 13.64 11.71
CA GLY A 32 7.21 15.05 11.41
C GLY A 32 7.12 15.33 9.91
N LEU A 33 7.90 14.61 9.10
CA LEU A 33 7.82 14.70 7.64
C LEU A 33 6.47 14.18 7.13
N ALA A 34 5.98 13.06 7.66
CA ALA A 34 4.67 12.53 7.28
C ALA A 34 3.52 13.49 7.67
N ASP A 35 3.63 14.13 8.83
CA ASP A 35 2.67 15.15 9.28
C ASP A 35 2.69 16.37 8.35
N LEU A 36 3.88 16.90 8.03
CA LEU A 36 4.05 18.01 7.10
C LEU A 36 3.50 17.70 5.70
N ILE A 37 3.77 16.51 5.17
CA ILE A 37 3.24 16.06 3.87
C ILE A 37 1.72 16.07 3.88
N LEU A 38 1.09 15.64 4.97
CA LEU A 38 -0.36 15.63 5.09
C LEU A 38 -0.95 17.05 5.17
N GLU A 39 -0.28 17.95 5.87
CA GLU A 39 -0.70 19.34 6.06
C GLU A 39 -0.54 20.16 4.78
N GLU A 40 0.64 20.13 4.16
CA GLU A 40 1.00 21.00 3.03
C GLU A 40 0.67 20.38 1.66
N ARG A 41 0.59 19.05 1.58
CA ARG A 41 0.24 18.30 0.37
C ARG A 41 1.07 18.67 -0.86
N PRO A 42 2.41 18.62 -0.78
CA PRO A 42 3.26 18.96 -1.91
C PRO A 42 3.02 18.03 -3.10
N ASP A 43 3.17 18.56 -4.33
CA ASP A 43 2.94 17.81 -5.57
C ASP A 43 4.00 16.73 -5.80
N ASP A 44 5.25 16.98 -5.39
CA ASP A 44 6.39 16.08 -5.60
C ASP A 44 7.48 16.27 -4.55
N LEU A 45 8.58 15.52 -4.70
CA LEU A 45 9.72 15.58 -3.77
C LEU A 45 10.43 16.93 -3.79
N ASP A 46 10.52 17.59 -4.94
CA ASP A 46 11.22 18.87 -5.05
C ASP A 46 10.43 19.94 -4.25
N ALA A 47 9.11 19.98 -4.42
CA ALA A 47 8.23 20.83 -3.63
C ALA A 47 8.32 20.50 -2.13
N LEU A 48 8.33 19.21 -1.76
CA LEU A 48 8.50 18.79 -0.36
C LEU A 48 9.83 19.27 0.24
N MET A 49 10.92 19.18 -0.50
CA MET A 49 12.26 19.57 0.00
C MET A 49 12.37 21.05 0.33
N GLU A 50 11.60 21.90 -0.36
CA GLU A 50 11.55 23.35 -0.15
C GLU A 50 10.64 23.79 1.01
N LEU A 51 9.77 22.91 1.52
CA LEU A 51 8.85 23.27 2.60
C LEU A 51 9.58 23.55 3.91
N PRO A 52 9.07 24.49 4.73
CA PRO A 52 9.56 24.70 6.10
C PRO A 52 9.41 23.44 6.95
N PHE A 53 10.45 23.12 7.72
CA PHE A 53 10.53 21.98 8.62
C PHE A 53 11.19 22.42 9.94
N ASP A 54 10.46 22.29 11.05
CA ASP A 54 10.92 22.62 12.41
C ASP A 54 11.57 24.02 12.52
N GLY A 55 10.73 25.06 12.46
CA GLY A 55 11.15 26.46 12.53
C GLY A 55 11.44 27.04 11.13
N ASP A 56 12.61 27.66 10.97
CA ASP A 56 12.99 28.38 9.74
C ASP A 56 13.80 27.52 8.74
N ALA A 57 14.13 26.27 9.08
CA ALA A 57 14.84 25.36 8.18
C ALA A 57 13.89 24.76 7.14
N THR A 58 14.41 24.34 6.00
CA THR A 58 13.68 23.53 5.01
C THR A 58 13.83 22.04 5.31
N VAL A 59 12.96 21.20 4.72
CA VAL A 59 13.10 19.73 4.77
C VAL A 59 14.49 19.29 4.28
N GLU A 60 15.01 19.88 3.20
CA GLU A 60 16.34 19.55 2.68
C GLU A 60 17.46 19.85 3.69
N GLN A 61 17.39 21.01 4.34
CA GLN A 61 18.36 21.41 5.36
C GLN A 61 18.29 20.51 6.58
N ALA A 62 17.08 20.22 7.08
CA ALA A 62 16.88 19.32 8.20
C ALA A 62 17.39 17.90 7.91
N LEU A 63 17.18 17.40 6.68
CA LEU A 63 17.69 16.10 6.23
C LEU A 63 19.22 16.07 6.17
N THR A 64 19.83 17.15 5.66
CA THR A 64 21.29 17.31 5.60
C THR A 64 21.90 17.33 7.00
N ASP A 65 21.32 18.09 7.91
CA ASP A 65 21.78 18.17 9.30
C ASP A 65 21.61 16.85 10.04
N LEU A 66 20.49 16.15 9.84
CA LEU A 66 20.26 14.82 10.39
C LEU A 66 21.30 13.81 9.86
N THR A 67 21.57 13.83 8.56
CA THR A 67 22.60 13.00 7.92
C THR A 67 23.98 13.27 8.53
N GLY A 68 24.34 14.54 8.72
CA GLY A 68 25.61 14.93 9.35
C GLY A 68 25.73 14.49 10.81
N ARG A 69 24.64 14.56 11.58
CA ARG A 69 24.59 14.12 12.99
C ARG A 69 24.64 12.61 13.14
N ILE A 70 23.92 11.87 12.30
CA ILE A 70 23.86 10.40 12.36
C ILE A 70 25.12 9.78 11.74
N GLY A 71 25.67 10.39 10.69
CA GLY A 71 26.87 9.90 10.00
C GLY A 71 26.59 8.76 9.01
N GLU A 72 25.33 8.48 8.69
CA GLU A 72 24.89 7.54 7.65
C GLU A 72 24.01 8.27 6.64
N LYS A 73 23.96 7.76 5.40
CA LYS A 73 23.11 8.37 4.37
C LYS A 73 21.63 8.20 4.74
N ILE A 74 20.89 9.31 4.74
CA ILE A 74 19.43 9.34 4.90
C ILE A 74 18.82 9.94 3.65
N ALA A 75 17.73 9.37 3.16
CA ALA A 75 17.04 9.88 1.98
C ALA A 75 15.53 9.70 2.10
N VAL A 76 14.76 10.72 1.71
CA VAL A 76 13.34 10.59 1.44
C VAL A 76 13.20 10.07 0.01
N ARG A 77 12.63 8.88 -0.15
CA ARG A 77 12.59 8.21 -1.46
C ARG A 77 11.33 8.55 -2.25
N ARG A 78 10.18 8.57 -1.58
CA ARG A 78 8.86 8.80 -2.17
C ARG A 78 7.84 9.07 -1.07
N PHE A 79 6.75 9.72 -1.43
CA PHE A 79 5.58 9.85 -0.58
C PHE A 79 4.31 9.79 -1.43
N GLN A 80 3.19 9.61 -0.77
CA GLN A 80 1.87 9.75 -1.36
C GLN A 80 0.91 10.32 -0.33
N VAL A 81 0.06 11.22 -0.79
CA VAL A 81 -1.10 11.71 -0.04
C VAL A 81 -2.35 11.08 -0.67
N ILE A 82 -3.24 10.59 0.18
CA ILE A 82 -4.58 10.20 -0.23
C ILE A 82 -5.59 11.02 0.55
N GLU A 83 -6.62 11.45 -0.15
CA GLU A 83 -7.76 12.16 0.39
C GLU A 83 -9.02 11.37 0.07
N THR A 84 -9.98 11.42 0.97
CA THR A 84 -11.28 10.78 0.77
C THR A 84 -12.41 11.78 0.97
N GLU A 85 -13.58 11.45 0.42
CA GLU A 85 -14.79 12.27 0.54
C GLU A 85 -15.90 11.44 1.19
N GLY A 86 -16.75 12.10 1.99
CA GLY A 86 -18.09 11.68 2.39
C GLY A 86 -18.33 10.19 2.68
N GLY A 87 -18.29 9.80 3.96
CA GLY A 87 -18.68 8.45 4.42
C GLY A 87 -17.61 7.38 4.17
N SER A 88 -16.41 7.80 3.78
CA SER A 88 -15.23 6.96 3.69
C SER A 88 -14.24 7.21 4.81
N GLU A 89 -13.43 6.18 5.09
CA GLU A 89 -12.40 6.17 6.11
C GLU A 89 -11.08 5.70 5.51
N ILE A 90 -9.98 6.30 5.96
CA ILE A 90 -8.64 5.87 5.60
C ILE A 90 -8.01 5.20 6.83
N VAL A 91 -7.67 3.92 6.70
CA VAL A 91 -7.03 3.13 7.74
C VAL A 91 -5.58 2.89 7.37
N SER A 92 -4.68 3.04 8.34
CA SER A 92 -3.25 2.79 8.15
C SER A 92 -2.76 1.59 8.94
N TYR A 93 -1.74 0.92 8.41
CA TYR A 93 -1.02 -0.15 9.08
C TYR A 93 0.47 -0.03 8.81
N VAL A 94 1.27 0.02 9.87
CA VAL A 94 2.74 -0.07 9.78
C VAL A 94 3.17 -1.39 10.38
N HIS A 95 3.79 -2.25 9.57
CA HIS A 95 4.26 -3.54 10.04
C HIS A 95 5.40 -3.37 11.05
N PRO A 96 5.51 -4.22 12.10
CA PRO A 96 6.58 -4.13 13.08
C PRO A 96 7.97 -4.02 12.45
N GLY A 97 8.76 -3.08 12.95
CA GLY A 97 10.06 -2.73 12.38
C GLY A 97 10.03 -1.66 11.30
N SER A 98 8.86 -1.11 10.95
CA SER A 98 8.68 0.02 10.00
C SER A 98 9.29 -0.23 8.61
N ARG A 99 9.38 -1.50 8.20
CA ARG A 99 9.88 -1.89 6.87
C ARG A 99 8.79 -1.92 5.80
N LEU A 100 7.53 -1.80 6.22
CA LEU A 100 6.36 -1.85 5.37
C LEU A 100 5.26 -1.00 5.99
N GLY A 101 4.62 -0.17 5.17
CA GLY A 101 3.45 0.64 5.52
C GLY A 101 2.35 0.48 4.48
N VAL A 102 1.10 0.51 4.94
CA VAL A 102 -0.10 0.41 4.10
C VAL A 102 -1.09 1.49 4.50
N LEU A 103 -1.73 2.09 3.50
CA LEU A 103 -2.96 2.86 3.63
C LEU A 103 -4.08 2.13 2.87
N VAL A 104 -5.28 2.12 3.42
CA VAL A 104 -6.48 1.52 2.84
C VAL A 104 -7.60 2.54 2.94
N GLU A 105 -8.24 2.85 1.82
CA GLU A 105 -9.44 3.69 1.79
C GLU A 105 -10.68 2.82 1.63
N LEU A 106 -11.59 2.90 2.61
CA LEU A 106 -12.86 2.18 2.61
C LEU A 106 -14.03 3.17 2.51
N GLY A 107 -15.09 2.78 1.81
CA GLY A 107 -16.41 3.40 1.92
C GLY A 107 -17.38 2.49 2.68
N SER A 108 -18.56 3.03 2.98
CA SER A 108 -19.69 2.25 3.46
C SER A 108 -20.76 2.11 2.38
N ASN A 109 -21.36 0.93 2.30
CA ASN A 109 -22.56 0.68 1.48
C ASN A 109 -23.87 1.16 2.17
N GLY A 110 -23.76 1.84 3.32
CA GLY A 110 -24.89 2.32 4.13
C GLY A 110 -25.37 1.33 5.20
N GLN A 111 -24.69 0.19 5.37
CA GLN A 111 -25.01 -0.83 6.37
C GLN A 111 -23.90 -1.03 7.42
N ALA A 112 -22.82 -0.24 7.35
CA ALA A 112 -21.72 -0.36 8.29
C ALA A 112 -22.12 0.16 9.68
N ASP A 113 -21.88 -0.65 10.70
CA ASP A 113 -21.98 -0.26 12.10
C ASP A 113 -20.84 0.72 12.47
N GLU A 114 -20.99 1.42 13.59
CA GLU A 114 -19.93 2.29 14.13
C GLU A 114 -18.65 1.48 14.39
N GLY A 115 -17.53 1.92 13.81
CA GLY A 115 -16.23 1.24 13.92
C GLY A 115 -16.01 0.08 12.94
N ALA A 116 -17.03 -0.33 12.18
CA ALA A 116 -16.90 -1.46 11.24
C ALA A 116 -15.88 -1.18 10.12
N LEU A 117 -15.83 0.05 9.60
CA LEU A 117 -14.82 0.44 8.62
C LEU A 117 -13.40 0.41 9.19
N GLU A 118 -13.20 0.82 10.44
CA GLU A 118 -11.89 0.78 11.09
C GLU A 118 -11.38 -0.67 11.22
N ASP A 119 -12.24 -1.57 11.73
CA ASP A 119 -11.89 -2.98 11.93
C ASP A 119 -11.64 -3.71 10.60
N ALA A 120 -12.53 -3.52 9.62
CA ALA A 120 -12.37 -4.06 8.28
C ALA A 120 -11.11 -3.50 7.59
N GLY A 121 -10.83 -2.21 7.76
CA GLY A 121 -9.66 -1.55 7.19
C GLY A 121 -8.36 -2.07 7.77
N ARG A 122 -8.31 -2.37 9.08
CA ARG A 122 -7.14 -2.99 9.71
C ARG A 122 -6.91 -4.40 9.18
N ASP A 123 -7.97 -5.19 9.03
CA ASP A 123 -7.91 -6.53 8.45
C ASP A 123 -7.37 -6.51 7.02
N VAL A 124 -7.90 -5.61 6.18
CA VAL A 124 -7.47 -5.45 4.79
C VAL A 124 -6.06 -4.88 4.68
N ALA A 125 -5.68 -3.93 5.54
CA ALA A 125 -4.32 -3.38 5.53
C ALA A 125 -3.27 -4.45 5.86
N MET A 126 -3.60 -5.37 6.79
CA MET A 126 -2.76 -6.54 7.08
C MET A 126 -2.73 -7.54 5.92
N GLN A 127 -3.84 -7.76 5.23
CA GLN A 127 -3.91 -8.59 4.01
C GLN A 127 -2.98 -8.04 2.93
N VAL A 128 -3.09 -6.75 2.62
CA VAL A 128 -2.25 -6.05 1.63
C VAL A 128 -0.78 -6.14 2.02
N ALA A 129 -0.47 -5.92 3.30
CA ALA A 129 0.90 -6.04 3.80
C ALA A 129 1.48 -7.45 3.59
N ALA A 130 0.67 -8.49 3.78
CA ALA A 130 1.11 -9.88 3.71
C ALA A 130 1.22 -10.44 2.29
N LEU A 131 0.29 -10.07 1.39
CA LEU A 131 0.15 -10.71 0.08
C LEU A 131 0.55 -9.84 -1.10
N ASP A 132 0.83 -8.55 -0.88
CA ASP A 132 1.29 -7.62 -1.93
C ASP A 132 0.46 -7.70 -3.23
N PRO A 133 -0.88 -7.51 -3.14
CA PRO A 133 -1.73 -7.56 -4.32
C PRO A 133 -1.27 -6.53 -5.36
N VAL A 134 -1.37 -6.89 -6.64
CA VAL A 134 -0.99 -6.00 -7.75
C VAL A 134 -2.04 -4.93 -8.02
N ALA A 135 -3.28 -5.14 -7.56
CA ALA A 135 -4.41 -4.26 -7.82
C ALA A 135 -5.54 -4.46 -6.80
N THR A 136 -6.38 -3.44 -6.62
CA THR A 136 -7.60 -3.54 -5.80
C THR A 136 -8.64 -4.39 -6.51
N PHE A 137 -8.97 -4.01 -7.75
CA PHE A 137 -9.91 -4.69 -8.62
C PHE A 137 -9.22 -5.28 -9.85
N ARG A 138 -9.89 -6.23 -10.51
CA ARG A 138 -9.33 -6.93 -11.67
C ARG A 138 -9.11 -6.00 -12.86
N GLU A 139 -10.03 -5.05 -13.03
CA GLU A 139 -10.02 -4.00 -14.04
C GLU A 139 -8.84 -3.02 -13.86
N ASP A 140 -8.31 -2.89 -12.65
CA ASP A 140 -7.16 -2.02 -12.37
C ASP A 140 -5.82 -2.70 -12.66
N VAL A 141 -5.80 -4.00 -12.96
CA VAL A 141 -4.56 -4.72 -13.30
C VAL A 141 -4.04 -4.20 -14.64
N PRO A 142 -2.79 -3.68 -14.70
CA PRO A 142 -2.23 -3.15 -15.94
C PRO A 142 -2.26 -4.18 -17.08
N GLU A 143 -2.60 -3.74 -18.29
CA GLU A 143 -2.73 -4.65 -19.43
C GLU A 143 -1.41 -5.39 -19.72
N GLU A 144 -0.27 -4.74 -19.54
CA GLU A 144 1.05 -5.36 -19.66
C GLU A 144 1.26 -6.55 -18.72
N VAL A 145 0.73 -6.47 -17.48
CA VAL A 145 0.78 -7.58 -16.52
C VAL A 145 -0.16 -8.69 -16.98
N ARG A 146 -1.36 -8.35 -17.43
CA ARG A 146 -2.35 -9.33 -17.92
C ARG A 146 -1.85 -10.09 -19.14
N GLU A 147 -1.21 -9.41 -20.09
CA GLU A 147 -0.62 -10.03 -21.27
C GLU A 147 0.58 -10.90 -20.91
N LYS A 148 1.46 -10.43 -20.02
CA LYS A 148 2.60 -11.19 -19.53
C LYS A 148 2.16 -12.51 -18.89
N GLU A 149 1.20 -12.46 -17.96
CA GLU A 149 0.72 -13.66 -17.27
C GLU A 149 -0.03 -14.60 -18.21
N ARG A 150 -0.74 -14.06 -19.22
CA ARG A 150 -1.36 -14.88 -20.27
C ARG A 150 -0.31 -15.64 -21.07
N ASN A 151 0.79 -14.99 -21.44
CA ASN A 151 1.86 -15.61 -22.19
C ASN A 151 2.55 -16.71 -21.37
N ILE A 152 2.86 -16.44 -20.09
CA ILE A 152 3.40 -17.44 -19.15
C ILE A 152 2.45 -18.64 -19.04
N ALA A 153 1.15 -18.39 -18.89
CA ALA A 153 0.15 -19.44 -18.81
C ALA A 153 0.08 -20.29 -20.10
N ARG A 154 0.22 -19.66 -21.27
CA ARG A 154 0.19 -20.31 -22.58
C ARG A 154 1.44 -21.15 -22.82
N GLU A 155 2.62 -20.62 -22.55
CA GLU A 155 3.88 -21.36 -22.64
C GLU A 155 3.82 -22.62 -21.77
N ALA A 156 3.43 -22.46 -20.50
CA ALA A 156 3.29 -23.58 -19.58
C ALA A 156 2.17 -24.58 -19.95
N ALA A 157 1.19 -24.18 -20.78
CA ALA A 157 0.17 -25.07 -21.30
C ALA A 157 0.65 -25.84 -22.54
N LEU A 158 1.45 -25.20 -23.41
CA LEU A 158 2.08 -25.84 -24.57
C LEU A 158 3.15 -26.86 -24.15
N ASP A 159 3.85 -26.61 -23.05
CA ASP A 159 4.81 -27.55 -22.45
C ASP A 159 4.13 -28.74 -21.74
N SER A 160 2.80 -28.70 -21.58
CA SER A 160 2.06 -29.85 -21.10
C SER A 160 1.72 -30.76 -22.28
N ASP A 161 1.89 -32.08 -22.16
CA ASP A 161 1.53 -33.09 -23.18
C ASP A 161 0.00 -33.18 -23.46
N LYS A 162 -0.74 -32.09 -23.26
CA LYS A 162 -2.18 -31.99 -23.41
C LYS A 162 -2.55 -31.53 -24.83
N PRO A 163 -3.70 -31.96 -25.36
CA PRO A 163 -4.15 -31.55 -26.69
C PRO A 163 -4.33 -30.03 -26.84
N GLU A 164 -4.04 -29.48 -28.03
CA GLU A 164 -4.18 -28.04 -28.30
C GLU A 164 -5.57 -27.48 -27.97
N HIS A 165 -6.63 -28.26 -28.17
CA HIS A 165 -8.01 -27.83 -27.90
C HIS A 165 -8.34 -27.62 -26.40
N VAL A 166 -7.44 -28.01 -25.48
CA VAL A 166 -7.58 -27.70 -24.05
C VAL A 166 -6.64 -26.59 -23.57
N VAL A 167 -5.71 -26.12 -24.41
CA VAL A 167 -4.74 -25.06 -24.06
C VAL A 167 -5.44 -23.80 -23.61
N ASP A 168 -6.44 -23.32 -24.37
CA ASP A 168 -7.18 -22.10 -24.02
C ASP A 168 -7.86 -22.19 -22.66
N LYS A 169 -8.44 -23.35 -22.32
CA LYS A 169 -9.06 -23.60 -21.01
C LYS A 169 -8.03 -23.62 -19.87
N ILE A 170 -6.82 -24.12 -20.14
CA ILE A 170 -5.72 -24.12 -19.16
C ILE A 170 -5.24 -22.69 -18.93
N VAL A 171 -5.07 -21.91 -19.99
CA VAL A 171 -4.67 -20.50 -19.92
C VAL A 171 -5.69 -19.71 -19.12
N GLU A 172 -6.98 -19.85 -19.41
CA GLU A 172 -8.07 -19.19 -18.67
C GLU A 172 -8.05 -19.58 -17.18
N GLY A 173 -7.90 -20.88 -16.87
CA GLY A 173 -7.82 -21.35 -15.49
C GLY A 173 -6.62 -20.78 -14.72
N LYS A 174 -5.45 -20.67 -15.37
CA LYS A 174 -4.25 -20.07 -14.78
C LYS A 174 -4.39 -18.57 -14.58
N LEU A 175 -4.98 -17.86 -15.54
CA LEU A 175 -5.27 -16.43 -15.40
C LEU A 175 -6.26 -16.16 -14.29
N ARG A 176 -7.32 -16.97 -14.19
CA ARG A 176 -8.26 -16.88 -13.06
C ARG A 176 -7.52 -17.05 -11.73
N ARG A 177 -6.64 -18.06 -11.64
CA ARG A 177 -5.86 -18.28 -10.43
C ARG A 177 -4.92 -17.11 -10.11
N PHE A 178 -4.30 -16.53 -11.13
CA PHE A 178 -3.50 -15.32 -10.96
C PHE A 178 -4.32 -14.19 -10.33
N PHE A 179 -5.54 -13.94 -10.82
CA PHE A 179 -6.40 -12.91 -10.22
C PHE A 179 -6.82 -13.26 -8.78
N GLU A 180 -7.19 -14.51 -8.50
CA GLU A 180 -7.48 -14.99 -7.14
C GLU A 180 -6.29 -14.78 -6.19
N ASP A 181 -5.05 -14.88 -6.67
CA ASP A 181 -3.86 -14.72 -5.82
C ASP A 181 -3.37 -13.26 -5.75
N ASN A 182 -3.64 -12.42 -6.75
CA ASN A 182 -2.99 -11.10 -6.90
C ASN A 182 -3.95 -9.89 -6.91
N VAL A 183 -5.26 -10.08 -7.02
CA VAL A 183 -6.24 -9.00 -6.96
C VAL A 183 -6.88 -8.98 -5.57
N LEU A 184 -6.73 -7.87 -4.84
CA LEU A 184 -7.08 -7.80 -3.41
C LEU A 184 -8.48 -8.34 -3.12
N VAL A 185 -9.51 -7.88 -3.84
CA VAL A 185 -10.90 -8.29 -3.59
C VAL A 185 -11.20 -9.75 -3.90
N GLU A 186 -10.35 -10.40 -4.71
CA GLU A 186 -10.50 -11.80 -5.10
C GLU A 186 -9.67 -12.76 -4.22
N GLN A 187 -8.72 -12.22 -3.46
CA GLN A 187 -7.89 -13.01 -2.57
C GLN A 187 -8.73 -13.70 -1.50
N ALA A 188 -8.36 -14.95 -1.20
CA ALA A 188 -8.79 -15.60 0.03
C ALA A 188 -8.32 -14.77 1.23
N PHE A 189 -9.21 -14.53 2.18
CA PHE A 189 -8.90 -13.72 3.35
C PHE A 189 -7.96 -14.48 4.30
N VAL A 190 -6.82 -13.90 4.65
CA VAL A 190 -5.75 -14.58 5.40
C VAL A 190 -6.22 -15.10 6.77
N LYS A 191 -7.16 -14.40 7.43
CA LYS A 191 -7.69 -14.85 8.73
C LYS A 191 -8.79 -15.92 8.60
N ASP A 192 -9.43 -16.03 7.43
CA ASP A 192 -10.45 -17.03 7.14
C ASP A 192 -10.50 -17.32 5.64
N ALA A 193 -9.76 -18.37 5.21
CA ALA A 193 -9.64 -18.75 3.81
C ALA A 193 -10.92 -19.33 3.20
N SER A 194 -12.02 -19.46 3.97
CA SER A 194 -13.32 -19.87 3.43
C SER A 194 -14.05 -18.77 2.64
N LYS A 195 -13.59 -17.52 2.79
CA LYS A 195 -14.13 -16.34 2.11
C LYS A 195 -13.03 -15.50 1.46
N THR A 196 -13.45 -14.71 0.49
CA THR A 196 -12.63 -13.68 -0.15
C THR A 196 -12.58 -12.41 0.69
N VAL A 197 -11.63 -11.51 0.38
CA VAL A 197 -11.58 -10.17 0.99
C VAL A 197 -12.86 -9.38 0.70
N ARG A 198 -13.45 -9.51 -0.50
CA ARG A 198 -14.74 -8.89 -0.82
C ARG A 198 -15.85 -9.36 0.12
N GLU A 199 -16.01 -10.67 0.26
CA GLU A 199 -17.06 -11.23 1.13
C GLU A 199 -16.84 -10.82 2.59
N ARG A 200 -15.58 -10.77 3.05
CA ARG A 200 -15.24 -10.25 4.38
C ARG A 200 -15.64 -8.79 4.56
N LEU A 201 -15.44 -7.94 3.55
CA LEU A 201 -15.82 -6.52 3.58
C LEU A 201 -17.34 -6.34 3.56
N ASP A 202 -18.03 -7.12 2.73
CA ASP A 202 -19.50 -7.08 2.59
C ASP A 202 -20.21 -7.44 3.91
N GLU A 203 -19.65 -8.34 4.72
CA GLU A 203 -20.14 -8.68 6.07
C GLU A 203 -20.22 -7.47 7.01
N ASP A 204 -19.30 -6.51 6.87
CA ASP A 204 -19.21 -5.30 7.70
C ASP A 204 -19.85 -4.07 7.02
N GLY A 205 -20.51 -4.26 5.87
CA GLY A 205 -21.05 -3.16 5.08
C GLY A 205 -19.98 -2.21 4.53
N ALA A 206 -18.73 -2.69 4.42
CA ALA A 206 -17.57 -1.96 3.97
C ALA A 206 -17.30 -2.22 2.47
N GLU A 207 -16.76 -1.23 1.79
CA GLU A 207 -16.34 -1.36 0.39
C GLU A 207 -14.93 -0.80 0.23
N ILE A 208 -14.00 -1.57 -0.32
CA ILE A 208 -12.66 -1.09 -0.62
C ILE A 208 -12.68 -0.15 -1.83
N LYS A 209 -12.03 1.01 -1.73
CA LYS A 209 -11.82 1.92 -2.85
C LYS A 209 -10.44 1.75 -3.45
N ARG A 210 -9.40 1.80 -2.62
CA ARG A 210 -7.99 1.65 -3.02
C ARG A 210 -7.11 1.32 -1.82
N PHE A 211 -5.87 0.91 -2.11
CA PHE A 211 -4.80 0.85 -1.13
C PHE A 211 -3.53 1.49 -1.67
N VAL A 212 -2.63 1.87 -0.76
CA VAL A 212 -1.24 2.23 -1.04
C VAL A 212 -0.37 1.36 -0.16
N ARG A 213 0.65 0.72 -0.72
CA ARG A 213 1.62 -0.10 0.02
C ARG A 213 3.03 0.34 -0.34
N TYR A 214 3.84 0.64 0.66
CA TYR A 214 5.29 0.79 0.51
C TYR A 214 5.99 -0.28 1.34
N ALA A 215 6.90 -1.04 0.73
CA ALA A 215 7.89 -1.82 1.44
C ALA A 215 9.31 -1.39 1.07
N LEU A 216 10.23 -1.52 2.02
CA LEU A 216 11.64 -1.24 1.79
C LEU A 216 12.22 -2.21 0.75
N GLY A 217 12.84 -1.66 -0.28
CA GLY A 217 13.48 -2.44 -1.34
C GLY A 217 12.58 -2.74 -2.55
N ASP A 218 11.30 -2.32 -2.51
CA ASP A 218 10.43 -2.26 -3.69
C ASP A 218 10.98 -1.29 -4.75
#